data_AF-A0A7S3QGL0-F1
#
_entry.id   AF-A0A7S3QGL0-F1
#
_cell.length_a   1.000
_cell.length_b   1.000
_cell.length_c   1.000
_cell.angle_alpha   90.00
_cell.angle_beta   90.00
_cell.angle_gamma   90.00
#
_symmetry.space_group_name_H-M   'P 1'
#
loop_
_entity.id
_entity.type
_entity.pdbx_description
1 polymer ?
#
loop_
_entity_poly.entity_id
_entity_poly.type
_entity_poly.pdbx_seq_one_letter_code
_entity_poly.pdbx_strand_id
1 'polypeptide(L)'
;SLHGHHNITHPSIHHLHLIHSILPLNSYPTDSIADIVNLSNPAVKYIPEKEMKSIIFQLYLFIQSLFLAKAFAPTSIISACRVSTITSTSRSRSTVGSGGLYLKDENMTEDEREAALEKATKAMTAFSNKYLANTGTTLCQDKSIPAVVIKGLAEHKVSLGTPLCPCRYYEDKEKEAKDGFWNCPCVPMRERHECHCMLFLTNDNAFAGDETNISIDEVKKFSGGP
;
A
#
# COMPACT_ATOMS: atom_id res chain seq x y z
N SER A 1 -36.09 -57.43 1.13
CA SER A 1 -35.17 -56.30 1.39
C SER A 1 -33.82 -56.88 1.77
N LEU A 2 -32.80 -56.51 0.99
CA LEU A 2 -31.34 -56.62 1.21
C LEU A 2 -30.66 -58.03 1.21
N HIS A 3 -30.15 -58.36 0.02
CA HIS A 3 -28.92 -59.14 -0.26
C HIS A 3 -27.68 -58.32 0.21
N GLY A 4 -26.44 -58.77 0.45
CA GLY A 4 -25.74 -60.04 0.32
C GLY A 4 -24.23 -59.82 0.58
N HIS A 5 -23.62 -60.77 1.32
CA HIS A 5 -22.28 -61.39 1.20
C HIS A 5 -21.01 -60.69 0.65
N HIS A 6 -19.92 -60.81 1.44
CA HIS A 6 -18.49 -61.12 1.12
C HIS A 6 -17.69 -60.16 0.19
N ASN A 7 -16.36 -59.99 0.21
CA ASN A 7 -15.20 -60.64 0.85
C ASN A 7 -13.94 -59.73 0.70
N ILE A 8 -13.05 -59.77 1.70
CA ILE A 8 -11.56 -59.83 1.70
C ILE A 8 -10.77 -59.27 0.49
N THR A 9 -9.72 -58.46 0.74
CA THR A 9 -8.35 -58.64 0.16
C THR A 9 -7.30 -57.66 0.73
N HIS A 10 -6.25 -58.23 1.34
CA HIS A 10 -4.85 -57.77 1.27
C HIS A 10 -4.06 -59.04 0.91
N PRO A 11 -3.00 -58.98 0.08
CA PRO A 11 -1.65 -58.97 0.66
C PRO A 11 -0.55 -58.30 -0.21
N SER A 12 0.66 -58.36 0.33
CA SER A 12 1.91 -57.70 -0.05
C SER A 12 2.87 -58.60 -0.86
N ILE A 13 3.56 -57.98 -1.84
CA ILE A 13 4.95 -58.18 -2.36
C ILE A 13 5.27 -59.38 -3.32
N HIS A 14 6.09 -59.03 -4.34
CA HIS A 14 7.13 -59.78 -5.12
C HIS A 14 6.81 -60.30 -6.54
N HIS A 15 7.34 -59.62 -7.57
CA HIS A 15 8.31 -60.10 -8.60
C HIS A 15 8.40 -59.05 -9.76
N LEU A 16 9.50 -58.29 -9.89
CA LEU A 16 10.72 -58.53 -10.69
C LEU A 16 10.58 -58.39 -12.24
N HIS A 17 11.36 -57.42 -12.75
CA HIS A 17 12.20 -57.41 -13.97
C HIS A 17 11.79 -56.65 -15.26
N LEU A 18 12.73 -55.73 -15.60
CA LEU A 18 13.24 -55.34 -16.94
C LEU A 18 12.31 -54.41 -17.78
N ILE A 19 12.71 -53.24 -18.32
CA ILE A 19 14.01 -52.74 -18.83
C ILE A 19 14.07 -51.19 -18.73
N HIS A 20 15.30 -50.69 -18.51
CA HIS A 20 15.76 -49.29 -18.50
C HIS A 20 15.29 -48.37 -19.63
N SER A 21 15.16 -47.07 -19.33
CA SER A 21 15.73 -45.97 -20.14
C SER A 21 15.79 -44.62 -19.39
N ILE A 22 17.02 -44.15 -19.10
CA ILE A 22 17.50 -42.78 -19.36
C ILE A 22 17.03 -41.63 -18.41
N LEU A 23 17.75 -41.41 -17.29
CA LEU A 23 18.51 -40.18 -16.91
C LEU A 23 18.68 -40.01 -15.38
N PRO A 24 19.86 -39.55 -14.90
CA PRO A 24 20.22 -39.57 -13.50
C PRO A 24 19.81 -38.29 -12.74
N LEU A 25 19.32 -38.51 -11.51
CA LEU A 25 19.39 -37.56 -10.41
C LEU A 25 20.86 -37.31 -10.05
N ASN A 26 21.37 -36.08 -10.21
CA ASN A 26 22.14 -35.41 -9.15
C ASN A 26 22.46 -33.95 -9.49
N SER A 27 22.84 -33.21 -8.43
CA SER A 27 23.56 -31.93 -8.39
C SER A 27 22.79 -30.65 -8.72
N TYR A 28 22.12 -30.08 -7.71
CA TYR A 28 22.15 -28.62 -7.54
C TYR A 28 23.38 -28.28 -6.69
N PRO A 29 24.38 -27.57 -7.24
CA PRO A 29 25.48 -27.06 -6.45
C PRO A 29 25.01 -25.87 -5.60
N THR A 30 25.20 -26.00 -4.29
CA THR A 30 25.51 -24.86 -3.43
C THR A 30 26.91 -24.36 -3.83
N ASP A 31 27.17 -23.08 -3.61
CA ASP A 31 28.41 -22.33 -3.89
C ASP A 31 28.43 -21.56 -5.22
N SER A 32 27.94 -20.31 -5.20
CA SER A 32 28.75 -19.11 -5.50
C SER A 32 27.84 -17.88 -5.67
N ILE A 33 27.54 -17.25 -4.53
CA ILE A 33 27.05 -15.87 -4.44
C ILE A 33 28.28 -14.98 -4.66
N ALA A 34 28.64 -14.67 -5.91
CA ALA A 34 29.60 -13.58 -6.20
C ALA A 34 29.64 -13.09 -7.66
N ASP A 35 29.48 -13.93 -8.69
CA ASP A 35 30.10 -13.59 -9.99
C ASP A 35 29.19 -13.43 -11.23
N ILE A 36 27.86 -13.33 -11.09
CA ILE A 36 26.98 -13.05 -12.24
C ILE A 36 25.91 -12.03 -11.87
N VAL A 37 26.27 -10.75 -11.81
CA VAL A 37 25.67 -9.63 -12.59
C VAL A 37 26.60 -8.43 -12.39
N ASN A 38 27.74 -8.46 -13.07
CA ASN A 38 28.56 -7.27 -13.26
C ASN A 38 28.89 -7.21 -14.75
N LEU A 39 28.05 -6.52 -15.53
CA LEU A 39 28.40 -5.85 -16.78
C LEU A 39 27.30 -4.85 -17.17
N SER A 40 27.62 -3.58 -16.92
CA SER A 40 27.25 -2.36 -17.66
C SER A 40 25.81 -1.82 -17.67
N ASN A 41 25.54 -0.88 -16.75
CA ASN A 41 25.13 0.47 -17.16
C ASN A 41 25.83 1.54 -16.27
N PRO A 42 26.86 2.24 -16.75
CA PRO A 42 27.65 3.20 -15.97
C PRO A 42 27.08 4.62 -16.09
N ALA A 43 25.96 4.92 -15.43
CA ALA A 43 25.41 6.29 -15.46
C ALA A 43 24.49 6.71 -14.30
N VAL A 44 24.64 6.14 -13.09
CA VAL A 44 24.02 6.74 -11.89
C VAL A 44 25.12 7.17 -10.93
N LYS A 45 25.47 8.45 -11.03
CA LYS A 45 26.47 9.11 -10.21
C LYS A 45 25.89 9.29 -8.80
N TYR A 46 26.36 8.49 -7.86
CA TYR A 46 26.08 8.63 -6.43
C TYR A 46 26.59 9.99 -5.95
N ILE A 47 25.70 10.85 -5.43
CA ILE A 47 26.03 12.19 -4.95
C ILE A 47 26.54 12.04 -3.50
N PRO A 48 27.80 12.43 -3.19
CA PRO A 48 28.38 12.22 -1.86
C PRO A 48 27.71 13.12 -0.79
N GLU A 49 27.43 12.55 0.39
CA GLU A 49 26.83 13.21 1.58
C GLU A 49 27.56 14.49 2.10
N LYS A 50 28.73 14.81 1.55
CA LYS A 50 29.59 15.89 2.04
C LYS A 50 29.15 17.29 1.59
N GLU A 51 28.43 17.40 0.47
CA GLU A 51 27.96 18.69 -0.08
C GLU A 51 26.65 19.15 0.57
N MET A 52 25.83 18.22 1.06
CA MET A 52 24.49 18.53 1.59
C MET A 52 24.54 19.32 2.91
N LYS A 53 25.56 19.06 3.74
CA LYS A 53 25.77 19.75 5.02
C LYS A 53 26.23 21.20 4.83
N SER A 54 26.96 21.49 3.75
CA SER A 54 27.42 22.86 3.44
C SER A 54 26.25 23.76 3.02
N ILE A 55 25.35 23.24 2.18
CA ILE A 55 24.17 23.99 1.70
C ILE A 55 23.19 24.26 2.85
N ILE A 56 22.95 23.27 3.73
CA ILE A 56 22.10 23.42 4.90
C ILE A 56 22.69 24.43 5.90
N PHE A 57 24.02 24.42 6.09
CA PHE A 57 24.69 25.39 6.97
C PHE A 57 24.64 26.82 6.41
N GLN A 58 24.81 26.99 5.09
CA GLN A 58 24.70 28.31 4.44
C GLN A 58 23.27 28.87 4.48
N LEU A 59 22.25 28.02 4.26
CA LEU A 59 20.85 28.43 4.43
C LEU A 59 20.52 28.83 5.87
N TYR A 60 21.08 28.12 6.86
CA TYR A 60 20.88 28.44 8.28
C TYR A 60 21.49 29.80 8.66
N LEU A 61 22.71 30.10 8.20
CA LEU A 61 23.35 31.40 8.41
C LEU A 61 22.60 32.54 7.70
N PHE A 62 22.06 32.28 6.51
CA PHE A 62 21.26 33.26 5.78
C PHE A 62 19.94 33.59 6.51
N ILE A 63 19.25 32.58 7.05
CA ILE A 63 18.03 32.79 7.85
C ILE A 63 18.33 33.55 9.15
N GLN A 64 19.46 33.27 9.84
CA GLN A 64 19.83 34.03 11.03
C GLN A 64 20.11 35.51 10.73
N SER A 65 20.70 35.83 9.57
CA SER A 65 20.92 37.23 9.16
C SER A 65 19.61 38.02 8.95
N LEU A 66 18.53 37.35 8.50
CA LEU A 66 17.21 37.95 8.33
C LEU A 66 16.49 38.23 9.66
N PHE A 67 16.80 37.48 10.72
CA PHE A 67 16.22 37.71 12.05
C PHE A 67 16.86 38.88 12.81
N LEU A 68 18.13 39.23 12.53
CA LEU A 68 18.81 40.38 13.14
C LEU A 68 18.32 41.74 12.58
N ALA A 69 17.67 41.76 11.40
CA ALA A 69 17.17 42.98 10.78
C ALA A 69 15.82 43.49 11.33
N LYS A 70 15.21 42.80 12.31
CA LYS A 70 13.91 43.21 12.89
C LYS A 70 13.99 44.04 14.16
N ALA A 71 15.18 44.41 14.60
CA ALA A 71 15.38 45.24 15.78
C ALA A 71 15.55 46.73 15.43
N PHE A 72 14.58 47.37 14.76
CA PHE A 72 14.39 48.83 14.82
C PHE A 72 13.06 49.24 14.20
N ALA A 73 12.02 49.45 15.02
CA ALA A 73 10.88 50.27 14.66
C ALA A 73 10.31 50.93 15.94
N PRO A 74 10.36 52.26 16.07
CA PRO A 74 9.83 52.96 17.22
C PRO A 74 8.31 53.08 17.18
N THR A 75 7.73 53.03 18.37
CA THR A 75 6.34 53.31 18.71
C THR A 75 5.91 54.72 18.28
N SER A 76 4.73 54.86 17.66
CA SER A 76 3.55 55.57 18.22
C SER A 76 2.54 56.04 17.16
N ILE A 77 1.28 56.14 17.62
CA ILE A 77 0.14 56.96 17.17
C ILE A 77 -0.66 56.49 15.93
N ILE A 78 -1.94 56.12 16.13
CA ILE A 78 -3.16 56.87 15.70
C ILE A 78 -4.42 55.97 15.66
N SER A 79 -5.47 56.55 16.27
CA SER A 79 -6.92 56.40 16.09
C SER A 79 -7.66 55.11 16.45
N ALA A 80 -8.43 55.25 17.52
CA ALA A 80 -9.73 54.62 17.70
C ALA A 80 -10.65 54.85 16.49
N CYS A 81 -11.32 53.78 16.06
CA CYS A 81 -12.62 53.88 15.40
C CYS A 81 -13.56 52.86 16.06
N ARG A 82 -14.61 53.37 16.70
CA ARG A 82 -15.75 52.61 17.21
C ARG A 82 -16.62 52.21 16.01
N VAL A 83 -17.01 50.94 15.89
CA VAL A 83 -18.31 50.52 15.34
C VAL A 83 -18.82 49.28 16.08
N SER A 84 -20.13 49.30 16.27
CA SER A 84 -20.99 48.57 17.18
C SER A 84 -21.20 47.08 16.91
N THR A 85 -21.48 46.36 17.99
CA THR A 85 -22.52 45.33 18.19
C THR A 85 -22.95 44.50 16.97
N ILE A 86 -22.53 43.22 16.93
CA ILE A 86 -23.39 42.10 16.51
C ILE A 86 -23.13 40.89 17.44
N THR A 87 -24.23 40.34 17.90
CA THR A 87 -24.44 39.16 18.74
C THR A 87 -23.90 37.84 18.17
N SER A 88 -23.71 36.88 19.08
CA SER A 88 -23.75 35.42 18.92
C SER A 88 -22.70 34.75 18.04
N THR A 89 -21.75 34.05 18.66
CA THR A 89 -21.70 32.58 18.78
C THR A 89 -20.30 32.17 19.24
N SER A 90 -20.26 31.34 20.28
CA SER A 90 -19.05 30.64 20.73
C SER A 90 -18.56 29.71 19.64
N ARG A 91 -17.63 30.20 18.80
CA ARG A 91 -16.89 29.37 17.86
C ARG A 91 -15.71 28.78 18.62
N SER A 92 -15.94 27.61 19.21
CA SER A 92 -14.87 26.73 19.69
C SER A 92 -13.89 26.53 18.55
N ARG A 93 -12.69 27.09 18.73
CA ARG A 93 -11.55 26.92 17.83
C ARG A 93 -11.11 25.46 17.96
N SER A 94 -11.67 24.58 17.13
CA SER A 94 -11.09 23.26 16.90
C SER A 94 -9.77 23.47 16.16
N THR A 95 -8.69 23.36 16.92
CA THR A 95 -7.37 23.06 16.39
C THR A 95 -7.50 21.83 15.49
N VAL A 96 -7.44 22.03 14.17
CA VAL A 96 -7.19 20.94 13.23
C VAL A 96 -5.73 20.58 13.41
N GLY A 97 -5.46 19.77 14.42
CA GLY A 97 -4.23 19.00 14.52
C GLY A 97 -4.30 17.93 13.45
N SER A 98 -3.53 18.10 12.38
CA SER A 98 -3.19 17.05 11.42
C SER A 98 -2.36 15.97 12.14
N GLY A 99 -3.03 15.16 12.95
CA GLY A 99 -2.48 13.93 13.51
C GLY A 99 -3.27 12.77 12.90
N GLY A 100 -2.64 12.03 11.98
CA GLY A 100 -3.18 10.78 11.51
C GLY A 100 -3.37 9.84 12.71
N LEU A 101 -4.63 9.59 13.08
CA LEU A 101 -4.98 8.67 14.16
C LEU A 101 -4.66 7.25 13.69
N TYR A 102 -3.50 6.77 14.11
CA TYR A 102 -3.16 5.36 14.11
C TYR A 102 -3.92 4.74 15.29
N LEU A 103 -5.16 4.30 15.05
CA LEU A 103 -5.91 3.51 16.03
C LEU A 103 -5.32 2.10 15.98
N LYS A 104 -4.40 1.80 16.92
CA LYS A 104 -4.01 0.41 17.14
C LYS A 104 -5.23 -0.34 17.67
N ASP A 105 -5.46 -1.52 17.12
CA ASP A 105 -6.62 -2.40 17.36
C ASP A 105 -6.85 -2.80 18.84
N GLU A 106 -6.00 -2.41 19.78
CA GLU A 106 -6.03 -2.90 21.17
C GLU A 106 -7.23 -2.41 22.02
N ASN A 107 -8.11 -1.54 21.51
CA ASN A 107 -9.30 -1.10 22.26
C ASN A 107 -10.49 -0.64 21.40
N MET A 108 -10.71 -1.24 20.23
CA MET A 108 -11.90 -0.94 19.41
C MET A 108 -12.97 -2.01 19.59
N THR A 109 -14.23 -1.58 19.70
CA THR A 109 -15.37 -2.51 19.66
C THR A 109 -15.55 -3.04 18.23
N GLU A 110 -16.13 -4.25 18.09
CA GLU A 110 -16.37 -4.85 16.77
C GLU A 110 -17.24 -3.97 15.87
N ASP A 111 -18.25 -3.31 16.44
CA ASP A 111 -19.15 -2.40 15.71
C ASP A 111 -18.39 -1.17 15.17
N GLU A 112 -17.45 -0.62 15.94
CA GLU A 112 -16.60 0.49 15.50
C GLU A 112 -15.63 0.06 14.40
N ARG A 113 -15.11 -1.16 14.49
CA ARG A 113 -14.21 -1.74 13.47
C ARG A 113 -14.94 -1.94 12.15
N GLU A 114 -16.17 -2.44 12.17
CA GLU A 114 -16.98 -2.61 10.97
C GLU A 114 -17.29 -1.26 10.30
N ALA A 115 -17.70 -0.25 11.09
CA ALA A 115 -17.92 1.10 10.58
C ALA A 115 -16.64 1.74 10.01
N ALA A 116 -15.49 1.54 10.66
CA ALA A 116 -14.20 2.00 10.18
C ALA A 116 -13.81 1.30 8.86
N LEU A 117 -14.06 0.00 8.76
CA LEU A 117 -13.80 -0.80 7.55
C LEU A 117 -14.70 -0.39 6.39
N GLU A 118 -15.99 -0.12 6.63
CA GLU A 118 -16.89 0.39 5.59
C GLU A 118 -16.40 1.74 5.06
N LYS A 119 -16.03 2.66 5.96
CA LYS A 119 -15.47 3.96 5.60
C LYS A 119 -14.16 3.82 4.83
N ALA A 120 -13.28 2.93 5.26
CA ALA A 120 -12.01 2.65 4.60
C ALA A 120 -12.23 2.03 3.20
N THR A 121 -13.17 1.10 3.07
CA THR A 121 -13.54 0.48 1.80
C THR A 121 -14.03 1.53 0.82
N LYS A 122 -14.96 2.40 1.23
CA LYS A 122 -15.43 3.53 0.40
C LYS A 122 -14.29 4.43 -0.06
N ALA A 123 -13.35 4.74 0.84
CA ALA A 123 -12.19 5.55 0.53
C ALA A 123 -11.24 4.85 -0.47
N MET A 124 -11.03 3.54 -0.32
CA MET A 124 -10.15 2.75 -1.19
C MET A 124 -10.77 2.48 -2.57
N THR A 125 -12.09 2.30 -2.66
CA THR A 125 -12.82 2.26 -3.93
C THR A 125 -12.66 3.57 -4.68
N ALA A 126 -12.90 4.72 -4.02
CA ALA A 126 -12.74 6.03 -4.64
C ALA A 126 -11.29 6.31 -5.06
N PHE A 127 -10.32 5.91 -4.23
CA PHE A 127 -8.89 5.99 -4.56
C PHE A 127 -8.57 5.18 -5.82
N SER A 128 -9.03 3.93 -5.89
CA SER A 128 -8.74 3.04 -7.02
C SER A 128 -9.31 3.60 -8.32
N ASN A 129 -10.58 4.02 -8.32
CA ASN A 129 -11.22 4.65 -9.49
C ASN A 129 -10.49 5.90 -9.97
N LYS A 130 -10.04 6.74 -9.03
CA LYS A 130 -9.26 7.94 -9.37
C LYS A 130 -7.89 7.57 -9.93
N TYR A 131 -7.23 6.56 -9.37
CA TYR A 131 -5.90 6.15 -9.79
C TYR A 131 -5.92 5.48 -11.18
N LEU A 132 -6.94 4.68 -11.48
CA LEU A 132 -7.20 4.13 -12.82
C LEU A 132 -7.29 5.24 -13.86
N ALA A 133 -8.12 6.27 -13.60
CA ALA A 133 -8.26 7.42 -14.50
C ALA A 133 -6.96 8.22 -14.67
N ASN A 134 -6.17 8.34 -13.61
CA ASN A 134 -4.91 9.10 -13.64
C ASN A 134 -3.78 8.39 -14.39
N THR A 135 -3.73 7.06 -14.29
CA THR A 135 -2.63 6.25 -14.86
C THR A 135 -2.99 5.61 -16.20
N GLY A 136 -4.27 5.69 -16.62
CA GLY A 136 -4.73 5.08 -17.86
C GLY A 136 -4.74 3.55 -17.83
N THR A 137 -4.71 2.96 -16.62
CA THR A 137 -4.83 1.51 -16.41
C THR A 137 -6.29 1.10 -16.26
N THR A 138 -6.58 -0.17 -16.54
CA THR A 138 -7.88 -0.78 -16.36
C THR A 138 -7.87 -1.82 -15.23
N LEU A 139 -9.06 -2.25 -14.82
CA LEU A 139 -9.24 -3.33 -13.84
C LEU A 139 -9.01 -4.70 -14.51
N CYS A 140 -8.82 -5.74 -13.69
CA CYS A 140 -8.90 -7.11 -14.17
C CYS A 140 -10.30 -7.43 -14.74
N GLN A 141 -10.37 -8.27 -15.78
CA GLN A 141 -11.64 -8.71 -16.37
C GLN A 141 -12.57 -9.36 -15.32
N ASP A 142 -11.99 -10.04 -14.33
CA ASP A 142 -12.74 -10.61 -13.22
C ASP A 142 -12.78 -9.62 -12.05
N LYS A 143 -13.96 -9.05 -11.82
CA LYS A 143 -14.21 -8.08 -10.73
C LYS A 143 -13.99 -8.66 -9.33
N SER A 144 -13.96 -9.98 -9.19
CA SER A 144 -13.68 -10.64 -7.91
C SER A 144 -12.30 -10.27 -7.37
N ILE A 145 -11.31 -10.16 -8.26
CA ILE A 145 -9.92 -9.87 -7.89
C ILE A 145 -9.78 -8.43 -7.38
N PRO A 146 -10.16 -7.37 -8.12
CA PRO A 146 -10.14 -6.00 -7.61
C PRO A 146 -10.92 -5.82 -6.31
N ALA A 147 -12.08 -6.47 -6.17
CA ALA A 147 -12.90 -6.34 -4.96
C ALA A 147 -12.18 -6.87 -3.71
N VAL A 148 -11.57 -8.05 -3.78
CA VAL A 148 -10.80 -8.63 -2.66
C VAL A 148 -9.57 -7.78 -2.34
N VAL A 149 -8.88 -7.26 -3.35
CA VAL A 149 -7.70 -6.39 -3.16
C VAL A 149 -8.10 -5.08 -2.49
N ILE A 150 -9.18 -4.43 -2.93
CA ILE A 150 -9.68 -3.17 -2.33
C ILE A 150 -10.07 -3.39 -0.86
N LYS A 151 -10.71 -4.51 -0.54
CA LYS A 151 -11.02 -4.89 0.85
C LYS A 151 -9.76 -5.08 1.68
N GLY A 152 -8.77 -5.84 1.18
CA GLY A 152 -7.50 -6.04 1.89
C GLY A 152 -6.72 -4.73 2.11
N LEU A 153 -6.74 -3.81 1.13
CA LEU A 153 -6.19 -2.47 1.29
C LEU A 153 -6.93 -1.66 2.37
N ALA A 154 -8.25 -1.80 2.46
CA ALA A 154 -9.06 -1.16 3.50
C ALA A 154 -8.76 -1.74 4.90
N GLU A 155 -8.61 -3.06 5.03
CA GLU A 155 -8.24 -3.73 6.28
C GLU A 155 -6.87 -3.27 6.79
N HIS A 156 -5.86 -3.24 5.93
CA HIS A 156 -4.55 -2.69 6.27
C HIS A 156 -4.60 -1.20 6.60
N LYS A 157 -5.49 -0.43 5.96
CA LYS A 157 -5.69 0.98 6.30
C LYS A 157 -6.29 1.18 7.70
N VAL A 158 -7.18 0.30 8.15
CA VAL A 158 -7.77 0.37 9.49
C VAL A 158 -6.74 -0.05 10.54
N SER A 159 -6.07 -1.19 10.36
CA SER A 159 -5.11 -1.76 11.33
C SER A 159 -3.76 -1.03 11.38
N LEU A 160 -3.19 -0.70 10.21
CA LEU A 160 -1.85 -0.09 10.08
C LEU A 160 -1.91 1.41 9.76
N GLY A 161 -3.10 2.02 9.62
CA GLY A 161 -3.26 3.42 9.21
C GLY A 161 -2.94 3.72 7.74
N THR A 162 -2.14 2.88 7.07
CA THR A 162 -1.72 3.00 5.67
C THR A 162 -2.14 1.79 4.84
N PRO A 163 -2.54 1.96 3.57
CA PRO A 163 -2.98 0.85 2.73
C PRO A 163 -1.78 0.05 2.21
N LEU A 164 -1.28 -0.87 3.03
CA LEU A 164 -0.18 -1.76 2.67
C LEU A 164 -0.66 -2.81 1.66
N CYS A 165 0.16 -3.15 0.65
CA CYS A 165 -0.20 -4.10 -0.40
C CYS A 165 -0.59 -5.50 0.19
N PRO A 166 -1.81 -6.01 -0.05
CA PRO A 166 -2.32 -7.23 0.60
C PRO A 166 -1.82 -8.53 -0.04
N CYS A 167 -1.29 -8.48 -1.27
CA CYS A 167 -0.85 -9.68 -2.00
C CYS A 167 0.62 -10.05 -1.71
N ARG A 168 1.19 -9.59 -0.59
CA ARG A 168 2.55 -9.94 -0.17
C ARG A 168 2.56 -10.37 1.29
N TYR A 169 3.50 -11.24 1.61
CA TYR A 169 3.85 -11.58 2.97
C TYR A 169 4.89 -10.58 3.51
N TYR A 170 4.75 -10.21 4.78
CA TYR A 170 5.67 -9.33 5.51
C TYR A 170 5.95 -9.96 6.87
N GLU A 171 7.20 -9.89 7.31
CA GLU A 171 7.60 -10.34 8.65
C GLU A 171 7.10 -9.36 9.72
N ASP A 172 7.27 -8.05 9.47
CA ASP A 172 6.81 -6.95 10.33
C ASP A 172 6.04 -5.95 9.47
N LYS A 173 4.71 -5.92 9.62
CA LYS A 173 3.82 -5.08 8.81
C LYS A 173 3.94 -3.60 9.18
N GLU A 174 4.17 -3.31 10.45
CA GLU A 174 4.27 -1.95 11.00
C GLU A 174 5.53 -1.24 10.54
N LYS A 175 6.64 -1.96 10.44
CA LYS A 175 7.89 -1.43 9.88
C LYS A 175 7.73 -1.09 8.40
N GLU A 176 7.19 -2.02 7.61
CA GLU A 176 7.00 -1.83 6.16
C GLU A 176 5.98 -0.73 5.85
N ALA A 177 4.93 -0.60 6.66
CA ALA A 177 3.97 0.49 6.59
C ALA A 177 4.62 1.87 6.82
N LYS A 178 5.61 1.95 7.72
CA LYS A 178 6.40 3.17 7.97
C LYS A 178 7.41 3.45 6.86
N ASP A 179 8.07 2.42 6.34
CA ASP A 179 9.04 2.54 5.25
C ASP A 179 8.35 3.00 3.95
N GLY A 180 7.12 2.55 3.73
CA GLY A 180 6.23 3.07 2.70
C GLY A 180 6.52 2.61 1.28
N PHE A 181 7.49 1.71 1.08
CA PHE A 181 7.80 1.14 -0.23
C PHE A 181 6.61 0.38 -0.83
N TRP A 182 5.90 -0.37 0.02
CA TRP A 182 4.74 -1.21 -0.35
C TRP A 182 3.38 -0.59 -0.04
N ASN A 183 3.35 0.67 0.41
CA ASN A 183 2.10 1.41 0.58
C ASN A 183 1.48 1.72 -0.79
N CYS A 184 0.22 1.37 -0.99
CA CYS A 184 -0.47 1.57 -2.25
C CYS A 184 -0.67 3.08 -2.54
N PRO A 185 -0.25 3.60 -3.71
CA PRO A 185 0.38 2.90 -4.83
C PRO A 185 1.89 2.66 -4.57
N CYS A 186 2.31 1.38 -4.64
CA CYS A 186 3.67 0.97 -4.30
C CYS A 186 4.72 1.48 -5.31
N VAL A 187 6.00 1.42 -4.94
CA VAL A 187 7.10 1.88 -5.81
C VAL A 187 7.06 1.24 -7.21
N PRO A 188 6.92 -0.10 -7.38
CA PRO A 188 6.83 -0.71 -8.72
C PRO A 188 5.67 -0.19 -9.55
N MET A 189 4.52 0.08 -8.92
CA MET A 189 3.36 0.64 -9.61
C MET A 189 3.61 2.09 -10.06
N ARG A 190 4.28 2.91 -9.23
CA ARG A 190 4.54 4.32 -9.57
C ARG A 190 5.62 4.50 -10.63
N GLU A 191 6.63 3.64 -10.63
CA GLU A 191 7.79 3.77 -11.54
C GLU A 191 7.58 3.03 -12.86
N ARG A 192 6.90 1.88 -12.84
CA ARG A 192 6.79 0.97 -13.99
C ARG A 192 5.36 0.54 -14.35
N HIS A 193 4.36 1.00 -13.60
CA HIS A 193 2.96 0.55 -13.74
C HIS A 193 2.78 -0.97 -13.59
N GLU A 194 3.62 -1.61 -12.79
CA GLU A 194 3.53 -3.04 -12.48
C GLU A 194 2.74 -3.26 -11.17
N CYS A 195 1.52 -3.80 -11.28
CA CYS A 195 0.69 -4.14 -10.13
C CYS A 195 0.58 -5.66 -9.94
N HIS A 196 1.31 -6.22 -8.97
CA HIS A 196 1.22 -7.65 -8.64
C HIS A 196 -0.20 -8.08 -8.23
N CYS A 197 -0.96 -7.18 -7.60
CA CYS A 197 -2.33 -7.45 -7.16
C CYS A 197 -3.35 -7.55 -8.30
N MET A 198 -2.96 -7.25 -9.54
CA MET A 198 -3.88 -7.15 -10.69
C MET A 198 -5.02 -6.14 -10.50
N LEU A 199 -4.79 -5.10 -9.67
CA LEU A 199 -5.75 -4.02 -9.47
C LEU A 199 -5.62 -2.93 -10.55
N PHE A 200 -4.40 -2.65 -10.98
CA PHE A 200 -4.09 -1.68 -12.03
C PHE A 200 -3.33 -2.39 -13.13
N LEU A 201 -4.00 -2.66 -14.24
CA LEU A 201 -3.44 -3.37 -15.38
C LEU A 201 -3.32 -2.43 -16.58
N THR A 202 -2.23 -2.56 -17.31
CA THR A 202 -2.05 -1.91 -18.60
C THR A 202 -2.79 -2.69 -19.68
N ASN A 203 -3.19 -2.02 -20.78
CA ASN A 203 -4.02 -2.61 -21.83
C ASN A 203 -3.35 -3.77 -22.60
N ASP A 204 -2.03 -3.94 -22.47
CA ASP A 204 -1.26 -5.05 -23.02
C ASP A 204 -1.31 -6.32 -22.15
N ASN A 205 -1.84 -6.24 -20.93
CA ASN A 205 -1.99 -7.39 -20.05
C ASN A 205 -3.15 -8.29 -20.51
N ALA A 206 -2.93 -9.60 -20.57
CA ALA A 206 -3.94 -10.57 -21.00
C ALA A 206 -5.19 -10.64 -20.11
N PHE A 207 -5.11 -10.15 -18.87
CA PHE A 207 -6.21 -10.13 -17.90
C PHE A 207 -6.83 -8.75 -17.73
N ALA A 208 -6.35 -7.73 -18.46
CA ALA A 208 -6.94 -6.40 -18.45
C ALA A 208 -8.35 -6.46 -19.06
N GLY A 209 -9.34 -6.01 -18.31
CA GLY A 209 -10.69 -5.77 -18.81
C GLY A 209 -10.83 -4.35 -19.36
N ASP A 210 -12.02 -4.03 -19.85
CA ASP A 210 -12.35 -2.70 -20.38
C ASP A 210 -12.84 -1.73 -19.28
N GLU A 211 -13.06 -2.22 -18.07
CA GLU A 211 -13.64 -1.44 -16.99
C GLU A 211 -12.58 -0.61 -16.25
N THR A 212 -12.87 0.68 -16.08
CA THR A 212 -12.03 1.62 -15.33
C THR A 212 -12.71 2.14 -14.06
N ASN A 213 -13.83 1.54 -13.67
CA ASN A 213 -14.61 1.95 -12.51
C ASN A 213 -15.24 0.74 -11.82
N ILE A 214 -15.19 0.72 -10.49
CA ILE A 214 -15.91 -0.24 -9.67
C ILE A 214 -16.71 0.50 -8.60
N SER A 215 -17.98 0.12 -8.43
CA SER A 215 -18.84 0.68 -7.40
C SER A 215 -18.58 0.05 -6.03
N ILE A 216 -18.96 0.73 -4.94
CA ILE A 216 -18.81 0.17 -3.60
C ILE A 216 -19.66 -1.09 -3.39
N ASP A 217 -20.83 -1.15 -4.02
CA ASP A 217 -21.75 -2.28 -3.91
C ASP A 217 -21.19 -3.51 -4.60
N GLU A 218 -20.52 -3.34 -5.75
CA GLU A 218 -19.78 -4.43 -6.41
C GLU A 218 -18.64 -4.93 -5.54
N VAL A 219 -17.85 -4.03 -4.94
CA VAL A 219 -16.78 -4.42 -4.01
C VAL A 219 -17.32 -5.25 -2.86
N LYS A 220 -18.42 -4.82 -2.21
CA LYS A 220 -19.06 -5.58 -1.12
C LYS A 220 -19.56 -6.95 -1.61
N LYS A 221 -20.24 -6.99 -2.76
CA LYS A 221 -20.78 -8.20 -3.37
C LYS A 221 -19.71 -9.27 -3.65
N PHE A 222 -18.57 -8.86 -4.21
CA PHE A 222 -17.54 -9.81 -4.65
C PHE A 222 -16.49 -10.14 -3.57
N SER A 223 -16.31 -9.28 -2.56
CA SER A 223 -15.33 -9.48 -1.49
C SER A 223 -15.84 -10.33 -0.31
N GLY A 224 -17.00 -10.99 -0.47
CA GLY A 224 -17.59 -11.87 0.52
C GLY A 224 -17.99 -11.16 1.82
N GLY A 225 -18.39 -9.88 1.75
CA GLY A 225 -19.10 -9.25 2.85
C GLY A 225 -20.53 -9.81 2.95
N PRO A 226 -21.11 -9.95 4.16
CA PRO A 226 -22.50 -10.39 4.33
C PRO A 226 -23.52 -9.46 3.68
#